data_AF-A0A183KZJ7-F1
#
_entry.id   AF-A0A183KZJ7-F1
#
_cell.length_a   1.000
_cell.length_b   1.000
_cell.length_c   1.000
_cell.angle_alpha   90.00
_cell.angle_beta   90.00
_cell.angle_gamma   90.00
#
_symmetry.space_group_name_H-M   'P 1'
#
loop_
_entity.id
_entity.type
_entity.pdbx_description
1 polymer ?
#
loop_
_entity_poly.entity_id
_entity_poly.type
_entity_poly.pdbx_seq_one_letter_code
_entity_poly.pdbx_strand_id
1 'polypeptide(L)'
;MALSAATPAIRGYLLDWDCRWGIISASVDDRTEEERGIKPLCNDQFVIPKSRFASVSFYLSPMGAKFNDIPLVYNKDYYNTLIEGGKLFYISFTNKGVDHTLALHVAHLFIRDPISVFSESLNCPENEETVEHFETIQSTNWQSMRFKPPPLNSSIGWRVEFRPTELQLTDFENAAFVTFILLLSRTILKFNLNLLIPLSKVDENIATALKRDAVLNEKFYFKQGHLITTDGTPVDLAKSCSKFKFNRTYSTQYDLSDSNCTICRDEQYVNASSSCNSTSSFAEVNPDDSY
;
A
#
# COMPACT_ATOMS: atom_id res chain seq x y z
N MET A 1 3.94 11.86 -0.47
CA MET A 1 3.25 12.81 -1.35
C MET A 1 3.31 14.21 -0.76
N ALA A 2 2.55 14.55 0.29
CA ALA A 2 2.57 15.90 0.90
C ALA A 2 3.98 16.42 1.23
N LEU A 3 4.84 15.57 1.84
CA LEU A 3 6.22 15.95 2.20
C LEU A 3 7.09 16.41 1.01
N SER A 4 6.78 15.93 -0.20
CA SER A 4 7.57 16.21 -1.41
C SER A 4 6.85 17.17 -2.37
N ALA A 5 5.79 17.84 -1.94
CA ALA A 5 4.92 18.64 -2.82
C ALA A 5 5.73 19.63 -3.70
N ALA A 6 5.48 19.62 -5.02
CA ALA A 6 6.26 20.40 -5.98
C ALA A 6 5.46 20.83 -7.24
N THR A 7 4.13 20.73 -7.22
CA THR A 7 3.27 21.07 -8.36
C THR A 7 2.16 22.06 -7.95
N PRO A 8 2.50 23.33 -7.61
CA PRO A 8 1.52 24.34 -7.18
C PRO A 8 0.88 25.12 -8.33
N ALA A 9 1.26 24.85 -9.58
CA ALA A 9 0.80 25.59 -10.75
C ALA A 9 0.73 24.71 -12.00
N ILE A 10 -0.23 25.00 -12.88
CA ILE A 10 -0.36 24.34 -14.17
C ILE A 10 -0.92 25.31 -15.22
N ARG A 11 -0.43 25.24 -16.46
CA ARG A 11 -0.92 26.05 -17.59
C ARG A 11 -0.99 27.56 -17.31
N GLY A 12 -0.07 28.09 -16.50
CA GLY A 12 -0.01 29.52 -16.16
C GLY A 12 -0.96 29.95 -15.02
N TYR A 13 -1.66 29.01 -14.37
CA TYR A 13 -2.53 29.28 -13.23
C TYR A 13 -1.94 28.67 -11.96
N LEU A 14 -2.11 29.38 -10.85
CA LEU A 14 -1.88 28.83 -9.52
C LEU A 14 -3.01 27.85 -9.19
N LEU A 15 -2.65 26.75 -8.54
CA LEU A 15 -3.58 25.74 -8.05
C LEU A 15 -3.80 25.96 -6.55
N ASP A 16 -4.96 25.51 -6.06
CA ASP A 16 -5.21 25.39 -4.62
C ASP A 16 -4.77 24.01 -4.08
N TRP A 17 -3.84 23.36 -4.78
CA TRP A 17 -3.23 22.05 -4.50
C TRP A 17 -1.73 22.11 -4.83
N ASP A 18 -0.91 21.30 -4.15
CA ASP A 18 0.55 21.35 -4.30
C ASP A 18 1.18 20.09 -4.92
N CYS A 19 0.37 19.08 -5.28
CA CYS A 19 0.84 17.79 -5.78
C CYS A 19 0.25 17.42 -7.14
N ARG A 20 1.01 16.72 -7.98
CA ARG A 20 0.58 16.34 -9.35
C ARG A 20 -0.46 15.22 -9.40
N TRP A 21 -0.67 14.51 -8.31
CA TRP A 21 -1.37 13.23 -8.30
C TRP A 21 -2.79 13.29 -8.86
N GLY A 22 -3.56 14.31 -8.49
CA GLY A 22 -4.92 14.52 -9.01
C GLY A 22 -4.94 14.80 -10.51
N ILE A 23 -3.96 15.56 -11.01
CA ILE A 23 -3.83 15.87 -12.44
C ILE A 23 -3.52 14.61 -13.24
N ILE A 24 -2.54 13.81 -12.80
CA ILE A 24 -2.17 12.58 -13.52
C ILE A 24 -3.32 11.57 -13.45
N SER A 25 -3.95 11.41 -12.28
CA SER A 25 -5.10 10.53 -12.10
C SER A 25 -6.21 10.81 -13.11
N ALA A 26 -6.55 12.08 -13.31
CA ALA A 26 -7.55 12.52 -14.28
C ALA A 26 -7.09 12.41 -15.74
N SER A 27 -5.79 12.55 -16.02
CA SER A 27 -5.26 12.54 -17.40
C SER A 27 -5.31 11.19 -18.11
N VAL A 28 -5.43 10.11 -17.34
CA VAL A 28 -5.48 8.72 -17.83
C VAL A 28 -6.69 7.95 -17.27
N ASP A 29 -7.72 8.69 -16.81
CA ASP A 29 -8.97 8.08 -16.39
C ASP A 29 -9.80 7.73 -17.63
N ASP A 30 -9.79 6.45 -17.96
CA ASP A 30 -10.47 5.86 -19.11
C ASP A 30 -11.89 5.42 -18.81
N ARG A 31 -12.37 5.61 -17.57
CA ARG A 31 -13.69 5.13 -17.16
C ARG A 31 -14.82 5.79 -17.94
N THR A 32 -15.73 4.98 -18.45
CA THR A 32 -16.98 5.45 -19.05
C THR A 32 -17.89 6.12 -18.02
N GLU A 33 -19.03 6.67 -18.46
CA GLU A 33 -20.07 7.14 -17.54
C GLU A 33 -20.74 6.00 -16.76
N GLU A 34 -20.82 4.79 -17.33
CA GLU A 34 -21.38 3.62 -16.63
C GLU A 34 -20.38 3.11 -15.59
N GLU A 35 -19.09 3.00 -15.94
CA GLU A 35 -18.04 2.58 -15.01
C GLU A 35 -17.85 3.58 -13.86
N ARG A 36 -18.09 4.88 -14.09
CA ARG A 36 -18.12 5.89 -13.02
C ARG A 36 -19.38 5.84 -12.17
N GLY A 37 -20.37 5.01 -12.51
CA GLY A 37 -21.66 4.92 -11.83
C GLY A 37 -22.57 6.13 -12.06
N ILE A 38 -22.30 6.95 -13.07
CA ILE A 38 -23.14 8.10 -13.46
C ILE A 38 -24.37 7.59 -14.22
N LYS A 39 -24.18 6.55 -15.04
CA LYS A 39 -25.23 5.82 -15.75
C LYS A 39 -25.31 4.37 -15.23
N PRO A 40 -26.49 3.72 -15.31
CA PRO A 40 -26.59 2.29 -15.02
C PRO A 40 -25.76 1.48 -16.02
N LEU A 41 -25.23 0.33 -15.57
CA LEU A 41 -24.50 -0.59 -16.43
C LEU A 41 -25.43 -1.16 -17.52
N CYS A 42 -25.00 -1.05 -18.77
CA CYS A 42 -25.65 -1.59 -19.96
C CYS A 42 -24.64 -2.26 -20.89
N ASN A 43 -23.47 -1.62 -21.08
CA ASN A 43 -22.39 -2.12 -21.92
C ASN A 43 -21.17 -2.54 -21.09
N ASP A 44 -20.93 -1.84 -20.00
CA ASP A 44 -19.79 -2.09 -19.12
C ASP A 44 -20.08 -3.14 -18.06
N GLN A 45 -19.04 -3.85 -17.60
CA GLN A 45 -19.19 -4.95 -16.65
C GLN A 45 -19.17 -4.50 -15.18
N PHE A 46 -18.51 -3.38 -14.88
CA PHE A 46 -18.17 -3.00 -13.51
C PHE A 46 -18.43 -1.52 -13.27
N VAL A 47 -18.93 -1.19 -12.07
CA VAL A 47 -18.80 0.18 -11.53
C VAL A 47 -17.44 0.25 -10.81
N ILE A 48 -16.54 1.08 -11.32
CA ILE A 48 -15.15 1.14 -10.86
C ILE A 48 -14.89 2.45 -10.10
N PRO A 49 -14.58 2.40 -8.80
CA PRO A 49 -14.58 3.60 -7.94
C PRO A 49 -13.41 4.56 -8.23
N LYS A 50 -12.28 4.05 -8.71
CA LYS A 50 -11.04 4.82 -8.90
C LYS A 50 -10.60 4.81 -10.36
N SER A 51 -9.85 5.82 -10.79
CA SER A 51 -9.09 5.77 -12.05
C SER A 51 -8.07 4.61 -12.01
N ARG A 52 -7.60 4.13 -13.17
CA ARG A 52 -6.48 3.18 -13.24
C ARG A 52 -5.16 3.78 -12.73
N PHE A 53 -5.09 5.11 -12.64
CA PHE A 53 -4.08 5.82 -11.86
C PHE A 53 -4.70 6.30 -10.54
N ALA A 54 -4.39 5.63 -9.42
CA ALA A 54 -4.98 5.91 -8.11
C ALA A 54 -4.15 5.33 -6.95
N SER A 55 -4.60 5.52 -5.70
CA SER A 55 -4.01 4.84 -4.55
C SER A 55 -4.13 3.31 -4.68
N VAL A 56 -3.27 2.57 -3.97
CA VAL A 56 -3.42 1.11 -3.82
C VAL A 56 -4.84 0.77 -3.35
N SER A 57 -5.37 -0.35 -3.85
CA SER A 57 -6.75 -0.77 -3.58
C SER A 57 -6.85 -2.04 -2.74
N PHE A 58 -5.73 -2.69 -2.42
CA PHE A 58 -5.73 -3.94 -1.66
C PHE A 58 -4.36 -4.21 -1.02
N TYR A 59 -4.34 -4.58 0.25
CA TYR A 59 -3.17 -5.16 0.91
C TYR A 59 -3.02 -6.63 0.57
N LEU A 60 -1.78 -7.06 0.31
CA LEU A 60 -1.43 -8.42 -0.09
C LEU A 60 -1.04 -9.34 1.06
N SER A 61 -0.80 -8.80 2.26
CA SER A 61 -0.38 -9.62 3.39
C SER A 61 -1.60 -10.15 4.14
N PRO A 62 -1.53 -11.36 4.74
CA PRO A 62 -2.59 -11.86 5.62
C PRO A 62 -2.91 -10.89 6.77
N MET A 63 -1.89 -10.22 7.31
CA MET A 63 -2.05 -9.18 8.35
C MET A 63 -2.80 -7.94 7.84
N GLY A 64 -2.65 -7.64 6.54
CA GLY A 64 -3.33 -6.54 5.86
C GLY A 64 -4.81 -6.81 5.58
N ALA A 65 -5.24 -8.08 5.61
CA ALA A 65 -6.59 -8.46 5.24
C ALA A 65 -7.68 -7.74 6.07
N LYS A 66 -7.44 -7.54 7.37
CA LYS A 66 -8.37 -6.80 8.26
C LYS A 66 -8.45 -5.31 7.94
N PHE A 67 -7.45 -4.75 7.24
CA PHE A 67 -7.39 -3.36 6.83
C PHE A 67 -7.92 -3.12 5.41
N ASN A 68 -8.33 -4.18 4.71
CA ASN A 68 -9.01 -4.09 3.41
C ASN A 68 -10.51 -3.82 3.62
N ASP A 69 -10.82 -2.62 4.12
CA ASP A 69 -12.16 -2.18 4.51
C ASP A 69 -12.98 -1.57 3.37
N ILE A 70 -12.38 -1.41 2.19
CA ILE A 70 -13.06 -0.95 0.97
C ILE A 70 -13.43 -2.18 0.12
N PRO A 71 -14.69 -2.32 -0.32
CA PRO A 71 -15.08 -3.38 -1.24
C PRO A 71 -14.24 -3.39 -2.51
N LEU A 72 -13.57 -4.51 -2.79
CA LEU A 72 -12.75 -4.68 -3.98
C LEU A 72 -13.62 -5.11 -5.16
N VAL A 73 -13.58 -4.34 -6.24
CA VAL A 73 -14.13 -4.75 -7.54
C VAL A 73 -13.08 -5.61 -8.25
N TYR A 74 -13.43 -6.82 -8.67
CA TYR A 74 -12.49 -7.72 -9.34
C TYR A 74 -13.21 -8.61 -10.35
N ASN A 75 -12.48 -9.08 -11.35
CA ASN A 75 -13.02 -10.01 -12.33
C ASN A 75 -12.99 -11.44 -11.76
N LYS A 76 -14.19 -12.03 -11.60
CA LYS A 76 -14.34 -13.36 -10.99
C LYS A 76 -13.73 -14.49 -11.82
N ASP A 77 -13.75 -14.38 -13.13
CA ASP A 77 -13.22 -15.42 -14.01
C ASP A 77 -11.70 -15.49 -13.92
N TYR A 78 -11.03 -14.32 -13.92
CA TYR A 78 -9.58 -14.26 -13.67
C TYR A 78 -9.22 -14.70 -12.24
N TYR A 79 -10.02 -14.32 -11.24
CA TYR A 79 -9.83 -14.80 -9.87
C TYR A 79 -9.91 -16.34 -9.80
N ASN A 80 -10.98 -16.93 -10.33
CA ASN A 80 -11.16 -18.39 -10.35
C ASN A 80 -10.04 -19.07 -11.12
N THR A 81 -9.63 -18.52 -12.28
CA THR A 81 -8.50 -19.02 -13.06
C THR A 81 -7.19 -19.02 -12.26
N LEU A 82 -6.93 -18.03 -11.41
CA LEU A 82 -5.71 -17.99 -10.58
C LEU A 82 -5.76 -18.98 -9.40
N ILE A 83 -6.94 -19.13 -8.79
CA ILE A 83 -7.17 -20.10 -7.71
C ILE A 83 -7.13 -21.55 -8.23
N GLU A 84 -7.69 -21.80 -9.41
CA GLU A 84 -7.77 -23.12 -10.04
C GLU A 84 -6.54 -23.46 -10.88
N GLY A 85 -5.89 -22.47 -11.50
CA GLY A 85 -4.77 -22.64 -12.43
C GLY A 85 -3.54 -23.27 -11.80
N GLY A 86 -3.33 -23.10 -10.49
CA GLY A 86 -2.31 -23.88 -9.77
C GLY A 86 -2.67 -25.36 -9.55
N LYS A 87 -3.84 -25.82 -10.03
CA LYS A 87 -4.21 -27.24 -10.16
C LYS A 87 -3.96 -27.78 -11.57
N LEU A 88 -3.89 -26.93 -12.60
CA LEU A 88 -3.80 -27.32 -14.01
C LEU A 88 -2.36 -27.38 -14.53
N PHE A 89 -1.43 -26.60 -13.98
CA PHE A 89 -0.01 -26.74 -14.30
C PHE A 89 0.60 -27.92 -13.55
N TYR A 90 0.74 -29.04 -14.26
CA TYR A 90 1.52 -30.20 -13.85
C TYR A 90 2.88 -29.73 -13.29
N ILE A 91 3.22 -30.21 -12.09
CA ILE A 91 4.51 -30.00 -11.38
C ILE A 91 4.58 -28.71 -10.53
N SER A 92 3.64 -28.53 -9.60
CA SER A 92 3.95 -27.87 -8.33
C SER A 92 3.71 -28.85 -7.19
N PHE A 93 4.76 -29.16 -6.41
CA PHE A 93 4.74 -30.07 -5.26
C PHE A 93 3.78 -29.66 -4.12
N THR A 94 2.93 -28.64 -4.32
CA THR A 94 2.04 -28.10 -3.28
C THR A 94 0.55 -28.15 -3.63
N ASN A 95 0.12 -28.49 -4.86
CA ASN A 95 -1.31 -28.56 -5.27
C ASN A 95 -2.17 -27.33 -4.90
N LYS A 96 -1.56 -26.17 -4.70
CA LYS A 96 -2.23 -24.94 -4.27
C LYS A 96 -2.11 -23.89 -5.37
N GLY A 97 -3.27 -23.34 -5.75
CA GLY A 97 -3.39 -22.14 -6.59
C GLY A 97 -2.61 -20.94 -6.06
N VAL A 98 -2.72 -19.81 -6.76
CA VAL A 98 -2.26 -18.53 -6.23
C VAL A 98 -3.00 -18.25 -4.92
N ASP A 99 -2.30 -17.69 -3.91
CA ASP A 99 -2.92 -17.30 -2.64
C ASP A 99 -4.13 -16.38 -2.87
N HIS A 100 -5.17 -16.52 -2.03
CA HIS A 100 -6.42 -15.79 -2.15
C HIS A 100 -6.23 -14.27 -2.26
N THR A 101 -5.38 -13.67 -1.42
CA THR A 101 -5.20 -12.21 -1.39
C THR A 101 -4.46 -11.72 -2.63
N LEU A 102 -3.47 -12.49 -3.11
CA LEU A 102 -2.75 -12.18 -4.34
C LEU A 102 -3.64 -12.40 -5.58
N ALA A 103 -4.46 -13.44 -5.60
CA ALA A 103 -5.41 -13.72 -6.68
C ALA A 103 -6.43 -12.58 -6.81
N LEU A 104 -6.98 -12.08 -5.68
CA LEU A 104 -7.86 -10.91 -5.67
C LEU A 104 -7.18 -9.66 -6.21
N HIS A 105 -5.94 -9.39 -5.78
CA HIS A 105 -5.18 -8.25 -6.28
C HIS A 105 -4.98 -8.30 -7.79
N VAL A 106 -4.53 -9.45 -8.33
CA VAL A 106 -4.35 -9.59 -9.77
C VAL A 106 -5.68 -9.50 -10.50
N ALA A 107 -6.72 -10.19 -10.04
CA ALA A 107 -8.06 -10.11 -10.64
C ALA A 107 -8.66 -8.70 -10.65
N HIS A 108 -8.30 -7.85 -9.68
CA HIS A 108 -8.66 -6.44 -9.67
C HIS A 108 -7.96 -5.64 -10.79
N LEU A 109 -6.69 -5.94 -11.11
CA LEU A 109 -5.99 -5.26 -12.22
C LEU A 109 -6.67 -5.54 -13.58
N PHE A 110 -7.23 -6.74 -13.72
CA PHE A 110 -7.91 -7.25 -14.92
C PHE A 110 -9.40 -6.86 -15.01
N ILE A 111 -9.85 -5.87 -14.22
CA ILE A 111 -11.11 -5.16 -14.51
C ILE A 111 -10.92 -4.06 -15.57
N ARG A 112 -9.67 -3.85 -16.02
CA ARG A 112 -9.30 -2.83 -16.99
C ARG A 112 -9.02 -3.44 -18.34
N ASP A 113 -9.42 -2.71 -19.37
CA ASP A 113 -9.03 -3.04 -20.73
C ASP A 113 -7.58 -2.64 -21.02
N PRO A 114 -6.92 -3.37 -21.94
CA PRO A 114 -5.61 -2.97 -22.46
C PRO A 114 -5.77 -1.73 -23.34
N ILE A 115 -5.03 -0.66 -23.03
CA ILE A 115 -5.12 0.63 -23.75
C ILE A 115 -4.11 0.77 -24.89
N SER A 116 -3.11 -0.11 -24.96
CA SER A 116 -2.09 -0.09 -25.99
C SER A 116 -1.53 -1.49 -26.18
N VAL A 117 -1.70 -2.05 -27.37
CA VAL A 117 -1.19 -3.36 -27.77
C VAL A 117 -0.66 -3.24 -29.19
N PHE A 118 0.55 -3.77 -29.43
CA PHE A 118 1.11 -3.85 -30.78
C PHE A 118 0.51 -5.03 -31.53
N SER A 119 0.24 -4.86 -32.82
CA SER A 119 -0.35 -5.90 -33.67
C SER A 119 0.48 -7.18 -33.71
N GLU A 120 1.80 -7.03 -33.65
CA GLU A 120 2.80 -8.08 -33.65
C GLU A 120 2.73 -8.93 -32.38
N SER A 121 2.33 -8.31 -31.27
CA SER A 121 2.22 -8.94 -29.96
C SER A 121 0.87 -9.58 -29.70
N LEU A 122 -0.07 -9.59 -30.66
CA LEU A 122 -1.40 -10.19 -30.45
C LEU A 122 -1.34 -11.70 -30.26
N ASN A 123 -0.44 -12.36 -30.99
CA ASN A 123 -0.26 -13.82 -30.91
C ASN A 123 1.00 -14.13 -30.11
N CYS A 124 0.84 -14.90 -29.02
CA CYS A 124 1.99 -15.50 -28.35
C CYS A 124 2.51 -16.67 -29.19
N PRO A 125 3.82 -16.77 -29.45
CA PRO A 125 4.39 -17.97 -30.06
C PRO A 125 4.09 -19.19 -29.20
N GLU A 126 3.61 -20.29 -29.80
CA GLU A 126 3.13 -21.49 -29.08
C GLU A 126 4.16 -22.14 -28.13
N ASN A 127 5.45 -21.81 -28.29
CA ASN A 127 6.56 -22.39 -27.53
C ASN A 127 7.36 -21.37 -26.70
N GLU A 128 6.84 -20.15 -26.52
CA GLU A 128 7.52 -19.10 -25.76
C GLU A 128 6.69 -18.68 -24.53
N GLU A 129 7.30 -18.80 -23.36
CA GLU A 129 6.76 -18.18 -22.15
C GLU A 129 6.99 -16.67 -22.23
N THR A 130 5.90 -15.90 -22.25
CA THR A 130 5.93 -14.44 -22.28
C THR A 130 5.08 -13.85 -21.18
N VAL A 131 5.53 -12.70 -20.67
CA VAL A 131 4.80 -11.87 -19.68
C VAL A 131 4.22 -10.61 -20.31
N GLU A 132 4.34 -10.43 -21.63
CA GLU A 132 4.00 -9.18 -22.31
C GLU A 132 2.51 -8.81 -22.18
N HIS A 133 1.61 -9.78 -22.33
CA HIS A 133 0.17 -9.54 -22.14
C HIS A 133 -0.17 -9.21 -20.70
N PHE A 134 0.50 -9.84 -19.73
CA PHE A 134 0.34 -9.50 -18.33
C PHE A 134 0.86 -8.07 -18.07
N GLU A 135 2.04 -7.72 -18.60
CA GLU A 135 2.63 -6.39 -18.46
C GLU A 135 1.79 -5.30 -19.13
N THR A 136 1.04 -5.61 -20.18
CA THR A 136 0.10 -4.66 -20.80
C THR A 136 -0.93 -4.15 -19.78
N ILE A 137 -1.47 -5.04 -18.94
CA ILE A 137 -2.40 -4.67 -17.87
C ILE A 137 -1.67 -4.14 -16.64
N GLN A 138 -0.61 -4.83 -16.19
CA GLN A 138 0.11 -4.46 -14.97
C GLN A 138 0.80 -3.09 -15.07
N SER A 139 1.44 -2.80 -16.21
CA SER A 139 2.15 -1.55 -16.41
C SER A 139 1.22 -0.34 -16.53
N THR A 140 -0.04 -0.56 -16.92
CA THR A 140 -1.08 0.46 -17.11
C THR A 140 -2.07 0.57 -15.95
N ASN A 141 -1.85 -0.20 -14.87
CA ASN A 141 -2.42 0.08 -13.56
C ASN A 141 -1.38 0.85 -12.73
N TRP A 142 -1.56 2.16 -12.61
CA TRP A 142 -0.58 3.07 -12.01
C TRP A 142 -0.97 3.43 -10.58
N GLN A 143 -0.62 2.54 -9.65
CA GLN A 143 -0.94 2.74 -8.25
C GLN A 143 0.13 3.53 -7.47
N SER A 144 -0.18 3.94 -6.23
CA SER A 144 0.78 4.57 -5.31
C SER A 144 1.95 3.65 -4.94
N MET A 145 1.73 2.33 -4.99
CA MET A 145 2.78 1.33 -4.96
C MET A 145 2.52 0.29 -6.03
N ARG A 146 3.58 -0.34 -6.55
CA ARG A 146 3.45 -1.45 -7.51
C ARG A 146 4.20 -2.68 -7.04
N PHE A 147 3.50 -3.79 -6.97
CA PHE A 147 4.11 -5.10 -6.75
C PHE A 147 4.58 -5.67 -8.08
N LYS A 148 5.88 -5.92 -8.25
CA LYS A 148 6.46 -6.34 -9.52
C LYS A 148 6.94 -7.80 -9.41
N PRO A 149 6.32 -8.72 -10.16
CA PRO A 149 6.83 -10.07 -10.30
C PRO A 149 8.27 -10.09 -10.84
N PRO A 150 9.04 -11.15 -10.55
CA PRO A 150 10.33 -11.37 -11.19
C PRO A 150 10.13 -11.54 -12.71
N PRO A 151 11.01 -10.95 -13.55
CA PRO A 151 11.03 -11.28 -14.97
C PRO A 151 11.39 -12.76 -15.17
N LEU A 152 10.88 -13.36 -16.25
CA LEU A 152 11.28 -14.72 -16.64
C LEU A 152 12.80 -14.78 -16.86
N ASN A 153 13.42 -15.90 -16.48
CA ASN A 153 14.84 -16.19 -16.72
C ASN A 153 15.82 -15.10 -16.21
N SER A 154 15.47 -14.40 -15.14
CA SER A 154 16.28 -13.34 -14.54
C SER A 154 16.66 -13.66 -13.08
N SER A 155 17.78 -13.12 -12.61
CA SER A 155 18.16 -13.13 -11.19
C SER A 155 17.41 -12.09 -10.35
N ILE A 156 16.59 -11.25 -10.99
CA ILE A 156 15.81 -10.22 -10.32
C ILE A 156 14.62 -10.85 -9.59
N GLY A 157 14.52 -10.62 -8.28
CA GLY A 157 13.40 -11.12 -7.46
C GLY A 157 12.14 -10.26 -7.50
N TRP A 158 11.22 -10.56 -6.57
CA TRP A 158 10.03 -9.76 -6.31
C TRP A 158 10.40 -8.35 -5.84
N ARG A 159 9.76 -7.33 -6.41
CA ARG A 159 10.07 -5.93 -6.12
C ARG A 159 8.81 -5.16 -5.73
N VAL A 160 9.03 -4.09 -4.99
CA VAL A 160 8.01 -3.10 -4.67
C VAL A 160 8.49 -1.75 -5.16
N GLU A 161 7.67 -1.07 -5.94
CA GLU A 161 7.95 0.26 -6.48
C GLU A 161 7.19 1.31 -5.66
N PHE A 162 7.89 2.28 -5.07
CA PHE A 162 7.30 3.42 -4.37
C PHE A 162 7.20 4.62 -5.32
N ARG A 163 5.98 5.09 -5.56
CA ARG A 163 5.62 6.03 -6.63
C ARG A 163 5.05 7.41 -6.22
N PRO A 164 4.66 7.73 -4.98
CA PRO A 164 3.96 8.99 -4.69
C PRO A 164 4.83 10.24 -4.58
N THR A 165 6.17 10.14 -4.67
CA THR A 165 7.08 11.29 -4.50
C THR A 165 7.02 12.21 -5.72
N GLU A 166 7.07 13.53 -5.52
CA GLU A 166 7.29 14.50 -6.60
C GLU A 166 8.79 14.63 -6.90
N LEU A 167 9.10 15.03 -8.13
CA LEU A 167 10.45 15.39 -8.51
C LEU A 167 10.82 16.73 -7.88
N GLN A 168 12.00 16.82 -7.30
CA GLN A 168 12.54 18.05 -6.71
C GLN A 168 13.46 18.77 -7.70
N LEU A 169 13.73 20.05 -7.47
CA LEU A 169 14.52 20.87 -8.39
C LEU A 169 15.99 20.44 -8.46
N THR A 170 16.57 19.98 -7.36
CA THR A 170 18.00 19.63 -7.30
C THR A 170 18.24 18.13 -7.16
N ASP A 171 19.38 17.68 -7.67
CA ASP A 171 19.85 16.29 -7.49
C ASP A 171 20.01 15.95 -6.01
N PHE A 172 20.41 16.92 -5.19
CA PHE A 172 20.57 16.74 -3.75
C PHE A 172 19.23 16.42 -3.06
N GLU A 173 18.18 17.20 -3.32
CA GLU A 173 16.85 16.97 -2.76
C GLU A 173 16.27 15.63 -3.22
N ASN A 174 16.43 15.31 -4.51
CA ASN A 174 16.01 14.01 -5.05
C ASN A 174 16.77 12.85 -4.38
N ALA A 175 18.10 12.96 -4.21
CA ALA A 175 18.91 11.98 -3.51
C ALA A 175 18.52 11.83 -2.03
N ALA A 176 18.13 12.92 -1.37
CA ALA A 176 17.65 12.90 0.01
C ALA A 176 16.36 12.09 0.15
N PHE A 177 15.35 12.31 -0.72
CA PHE A 177 14.13 11.52 -0.72
C PHE A 177 14.36 10.04 -1.05
N VAL A 178 15.21 9.75 -2.05
CA VAL A 178 15.59 8.36 -2.38
C VAL A 178 16.25 7.68 -1.19
N THR A 179 17.20 8.35 -0.53
CA THR A 179 17.89 7.84 0.66
C THR A 179 16.91 7.62 1.81
N PHE A 180 15.99 8.56 2.04
CA PHE A 180 14.96 8.43 3.07
C PHE A 180 14.08 7.20 2.86
N ILE A 181 13.54 6.98 1.65
CA ILE A 181 12.71 5.80 1.34
C ILE A 181 13.50 4.49 1.46
N LEU A 182 14.77 4.49 1.08
CA LEU A 182 15.66 3.34 1.24
C LEU A 182 15.94 3.02 2.71
N LEU A 183 16.18 4.03 3.55
CA LEU A 183 16.35 3.83 5.00
C LEU A 183 15.04 3.40 5.67
N LEU A 184 13.91 3.97 5.25
CA LEU A 184 12.59 3.62 5.75
C LEU A 184 12.25 2.16 5.45
N SER A 185 12.42 1.72 4.20
CA SER A 185 12.15 0.31 3.83
C SER A 185 13.07 -0.67 4.56
N ARG A 186 14.36 -0.35 4.72
CA ARG A 186 15.29 -1.16 5.53
C ARG A 186 14.89 -1.22 7.00
N THR A 187 14.43 -0.10 7.55
CA THR A 187 13.93 -0.04 8.93
C THR A 187 12.69 -0.90 9.11
N ILE A 188 11.72 -0.79 8.20
CA ILE A 188 10.49 -1.62 8.20
C ILE A 188 10.85 -3.11 8.23
N LEU A 189 11.77 -3.55 7.35
CA LEU A 189 12.19 -4.96 7.28
C LEU A 189 13.02 -5.40 8.49
N LYS A 190 13.93 -4.54 8.97
CA LYS A 190 14.85 -4.88 10.07
C LYS A 190 14.12 -5.05 11.40
N PHE A 191 13.10 -4.24 11.64
CA PHE A 191 12.34 -4.22 12.89
C PHE A 191 10.93 -4.80 12.75
N ASN A 192 10.62 -5.40 11.59
CA ASN A 192 9.32 -5.98 11.29
C ASN A 192 8.15 -5.03 11.63
N LEU A 193 8.27 -3.77 11.18
CA LEU A 193 7.27 -2.74 11.49
C LEU A 193 5.98 -3.00 10.73
N ASN A 194 4.86 -2.97 11.44
CA ASN A 194 3.52 -2.96 10.87
C ASN A 194 2.95 -1.55 10.90
N LEU A 195 3.07 -0.86 9.77
CA LEU A 195 2.54 0.50 9.56
C LEU A 195 1.18 0.49 8.86
N LEU A 196 0.51 -0.66 8.77
CA LEU A 196 -0.78 -0.78 8.11
C LEU A 196 -1.86 -0.07 8.93
N ILE A 197 -2.71 0.66 8.21
CA ILE A 197 -3.94 1.33 8.66
C ILE A 197 -5.05 0.95 7.65
N PRO A 198 -6.35 1.16 7.95
CA PRO A 198 -7.40 0.84 6.99
C PRO A 198 -7.22 1.55 5.64
N LEU A 199 -7.57 0.89 4.54
CA LEU A 199 -7.45 1.46 3.20
C LEU A 199 -8.30 2.72 3.03
N SER A 200 -9.47 2.81 3.67
CA SER A 200 -10.26 4.05 3.71
C SER A 200 -9.44 5.23 4.23
N LYS A 201 -8.63 5.01 5.27
CA LYS A 201 -7.75 6.03 5.85
C LYS A 201 -6.54 6.34 4.97
N VAL A 202 -6.05 5.36 4.21
CA VAL A 202 -5.05 5.61 3.16
C VAL A 202 -5.60 6.52 2.07
N ASP A 203 -6.84 6.28 1.63
CA ASP A 203 -7.51 7.12 0.62
C ASP A 203 -7.78 8.53 1.12
N GLU A 204 -8.26 8.67 2.36
CA GLU A 204 -8.42 9.97 3.02
C GLU A 204 -7.07 10.71 3.12
N ASN A 205 -5.98 10.02 3.47
CA ASN A 205 -4.64 10.60 3.51
C ASN A 205 -4.18 11.09 2.13
N ILE A 206 -4.47 10.36 1.05
CA ILE A 206 -4.12 10.80 -0.31
C ILE A 206 -4.92 12.05 -0.67
N ALA A 207 -6.21 12.12 -0.34
CA ALA A 207 -7.04 13.31 -0.57
C ALA A 207 -6.53 14.51 0.23
N THR A 208 -6.19 14.32 1.51
CA THR A 208 -5.61 15.36 2.38
C THR A 208 -4.27 15.86 1.84
N ALA A 209 -3.41 14.96 1.34
CA ALA A 209 -2.09 15.31 0.83
C ALA A 209 -2.11 16.13 -0.46
N LEU A 210 -3.25 16.22 -1.16
CA LEU A 210 -3.40 17.08 -2.34
C LEU A 210 -3.60 18.55 -1.98
N LYS A 211 -4.16 18.85 -0.81
CA LYS A 211 -4.51 20.23 -0.42
C LYS A 211 -3.28 21.14 -0.38
N ARG A 212 -3.46 22.42 -0.71
CA ARG A 212 -2.42 23.43 -0.53
C ARG A 212 -1.95 23.49 0.93
N ASP A 213 -0.64 23.63 1.09
CA ASP A 213 0.06 23.68 2.38
C ASP A 213 -0.20 22.46 3.28
N ALA A 214 -0.58 21.30 2.70
CA ALA A 214 -0.93 20.11 3.49
C ALA A 214 0.19 19.64 4.42
N VAL A 215 1.45 19.81 4.00
CA VAL A 215 2.62 19.46 4.82
C VAL A 215 2.75 20.32 6.09
N LEU A 216 2.19 21.54 6.08
CA LEU A 216 2.27 22.49 7.20
C LEU A 216 1.02 22.46 8.08
N ASN A 217 -0.16 22.30 7.47
CA ASN A 217 -1.44 22.60 8.12
C ASN A 217 -2.33 21.39 8.34
N GLU A 218 -2.20 20.33 7.54
CA GLU A 218 -3.12 19.21 7.57
C GLU A 218 -2.65 18.09 8.51
N LYS A 219 -3.60 17.24 8.91
CA LYS A 219 -3.35 16.07 9.74
C LYS A 219 -3.60 14.81 8.94
N PHE A 220 -2.77 13.80 9.18
CA PHE A 220 -2.82 12.52 8.49
C PHE A 220 -3.08 11.41 9.48
N TYR A 221 -3.87 10.42 9.06
CA TYR A 221 -4.01 9.16 9.78
C TYR A 221 -2.67 8.44 9.76
N PHE A 222 -2.15 8.13 10.94
CA PHE A 222 -0.90 7.41 11.09
C PHE A 222 -1.03 6.47 12.27
N LYS A 223 -0.36 5.32 12.16
CA LYS A 223 -0.52 4.29 13.17
C LYS A 223 -0.04 4.74 14.54
N GLN A 224 -0.82 4.46 15.58
CA GLN A 224 -0.44 4.81 16.95
C GLN A 224 0.86 4.10 17.35
N GLY A 225 1.77 4.83 17.99
CA GLY A 225 3.16 4.41 18.19
C GLY A 225 3.34 3.05 18.87
N HIS A 226 2.48 2.72 19.84
CA HIS A 226 2.54 1.46 20.58
C HIS A 226 2.04 0.25 19.78
N LEU A 227 1.42 0.46 18.60
CA LEU A 227 0.88 -0.56 17.70
C LEU A 227 1.73 -0.77 16.44
N ILE A 228 2.87 -0.08 16.33
CA ILE A 228 3.74 -0.11 15.14
C ILE A 228 4.49 -1.45 15.02
N THR A 229 4.69 -2.20 16.09
CA THR A 229 5.50 -3.43 16.08
C THR A 229 4.63 -4.68 16.18
N THR A 230 4.98 -5.73 15.42
CA THR A 230 4.24 -7.01 15.41
C THR A 230 4.79 -8.05 16.37
N ASP A 231 6.05 -7.90 16.77
CA ASP A 231 6.87 -8.89 17.48
C ASP A 231 7.85 -8.26 18.48
N GLY A 232 8.29 -7.02 18.26
CA GLY A 232 9.06 -6.23 19.22
C GLY A 232 8.19 -5.49 20.22
N THR A 233 8.59 -5.42 21.48
CA THR A 233 7.95 -4.48 22.41
C THR A 233 8.31 -3.04 21.98
N PRO A 234 7.43 -2.04 22.18
CA PRO A 234 7.79 -0.63 21.98
C PRO A 234 9.10 -0.23 22.67
N VAL A 235 9.45 -0.91 23.77
CA VAL A 235 10.69 -0.77 24.51
C VAL A 235 11.92 -1.21 23.71
N ASP A 236 11.85 -2.30 22.94
CA ASP A 236 12.98 -2.78 22.14
C ASP A 236 13.24 -1.90 20.91
N LEU A 237 12.16 -1.36 20.32
CA LEU A 237 12.26 -0.33 19.29
C LEU A 237 12.87 0.95 19.88
N ALA A 238 12.37 1.44 21.00
CA ALA A 238 12.90 2.62 21.69
C ALA A 238 14.38 2.44 22.09
N LYS A 239 14.77 1.27 22.61
CA LYS A 239 16.17 0.92 22.93
C LYS A 239 17.05 0.84 21.69
N SER A 240 16.51 0.44 20.55
CA SER A 240 17.26 0.41 19.29
C SER A 240 17.40 1.81 18.70
N CYS A 241 16.32 2.61 18.73
CA CYS A 241 16.31 4.01 18.33
C CYS A 241 17.21 4.89 19.22
N SER A 242 17.31 4.61 20.52
CA SER A 242 18.18 5.37 21.43
C SER A 242 19.68 5.18 21.17
N LYS A 243 20.07 4.10 20.47
CA LYS A 243 21.44 3.89 19.98
C LYS A 243 21.78 4.83 18.83
N PHE A 244 20.77 5.27 18.06
CA PHE A 244 20.91 6.32 17.08
C PHE A 244 20.77 7.66 17.81
N LYS A 245 21.85 8.09 18.47
CA LYS A 245 21.90 9.39 19.16
C LYS A 245 21.69 10.54 18.17
N PHE A 246 20.43 10.91 17.96
CA PHE A 246 20.07 12.30 17.75
C PHE A 246 19.69 12.85 19.12
N ASN A 247 20.22 14.03 19.46
CA ASN A 247 19.80 14.79 20.64
C ASN A 247 18.34 15.23 20.49
N ARG A 248 17.39 14.29 20.60
CA ARG A 248 15.96 14.55 20.72
C ARG A 248 15.54 14.07 22.11
N THR A 249 15.31 15.03 22.99
CA THR A 249 14.55 14.84 24.22
C THR A 249 13.11 14.50 23.83
N TYR A 250 12.73 13.23 23.95
CA TYR A 250 11.33 12.89 24.09
C TYR A 250 10.91 13.40 25.46
N SER A 251 9.94 14.31 25.53
CA SER A 251 9.28 14.61 26.80
C SER A 251 8.52 13.38 27.22
N THR A 252 9.03 12.65 28.20
CA THR A 252 8.29 11.63 28.94
C THR A 252 7.52 12.27 30.11
N GLN A 253 7.17 13.56 30.03
CA GLN A 253 6.34 14.17 31.06
C GLN A 253 4.92 13.62 30.90
N TYR A 254 4.58 12.72 31.81
CA TYR A 254 3.22 12.35 32.14
C TYR A 254 2.49 13.62 32.59
N ASP A 255 1.50 14.04 31.82
CA ASP A 255 0.55 15.04 32.26
C ASP A 255 -0.48 14.34 33.16
N LEU A 256 -0.31 14.48 34.48
CA LEU A 256 -1.19 13.91 35.51
C LEU A 256 -2.62 14.48 35.47
N SER A 257 -2.92 15.39 34.53
CA SER A 257 -4.23 16.00 34.36
C SER A 257 -5.11 15.32 33.30
N ASP A 258 -4.59 14.35 32.53
CA ASP A 258 -5.37 13.65 31.51
C ASP A 258 -6.19 12.49 32.10
N SER A 259 -7.44 12.80 32.45
CA SER A 259 -8.41 11.85 33.02
C SER A 259 -8.86 10.73 32.06
N ASN A 260 -8.37 10.72 30.81
CA ASN A 260 -8.67 9.68 29.82
C ASN A 260 -7.58 8.61 29.66
N CYS A 261 -6.50 8.64 30.46
CA CYS A 261 -5.45 7.62 30.39
C CYS A 261 -5.85 6.35 31.19
N THR A 262 -6.45 5.38 30.52
CA THR A 262 -6.98 4.13 31.13
C THR A 262 -5.92 3.09 31.51
N ILE A 263 -4.63 3.41 31.47
CA ILE A 263 -3.54 2.44 31.68
C ILE A 263 -3.30 2.14 33.18
N CYS A 264 -3.81 2.95 34.10
CA CYS A 264 -3.49 2.84 35.54
C CYS A 264 -4.29 1.81 36.35
N ARG A 265 -5.01 0.84 35.76
CA ARG A 265 -5.82 -0.13 36.55
C ARG A 265 -5.29 -1.55 36.66
N ASP A 266 -4.24 -1.94 35.93
CA ASP A 266 -3.80 -3.35 35.88
C ASP A 266 -2.43 -3.65 36.52
N GLU A 267 -1.87 -2.76 37.35
CA GLU A 267 -0.59 -3.01 38.05
C GLU A 267 -0.70 -3.84 39.35
N GLN A 268 -1.80 -4.55 39.58
CA GLN A 268 -1.97 -5.38 40.79
C GLN A 268 -2.08 -6.89 40.58
N TYR A 269 -1.52 -7.48 39.51
CA TYR A 269 -1.32 -8.94 39.49
C TYR A 269 -0.07 -9.35 38.68
N VAL A 270 1.12 -9.08 39.22
CA VAL A 270 2.34 -9.79 38.78
C VAL A 270 2.97 -10.48 39.99
N ASN A 271 2.49 -11.68 40.26
CA ASN A 271 3.22 -12.71 40.99
C ASN A 271 2.64 -14.08 40.63
N ALA A 272 3.10 -14.66 39.53
CA ALA A 272 3.08 -16.10 39.33
C ALA A 272 4.10 -16.49 38.26
N SER A 273 5.12 -17.23 38.69
CA SER A 273 5.99 -18.03 37.86
C SER A 273 5.18 -19.05 37.05
N SER A 274 5.23 -18.98 35.71
CA SER A 274 4.89 -20.12 34.86
C SER A 274 5.69 -20.09 33.55
N SER A 275 6.32 -21.21 33.27
CA SER A 275 7.01 -21.58 32.03
C SER A 275 6.27 -21.12 30.77
N CYS A 276 6.89 -20.25 29.98
CA CYS A 276 6.37 -19.85 28.68
C CYS A 276 6.75 -20.90 27.63
N ASN A 277 5.79 -21.76 27.30
CA ASN A 277 5.79 -22.46 26.02
C ASN A 277 5.63 -21.42 24.90
N SER A 278 6.56 -21.44 23.95
CA SER A 278 6.55 -20.60 22.76
C SER A 278 5.44 -21.02 21.80
N THR A 279 4.30 -20.35 21.90
CA THR A 279 3.32 -20.21 20.81
C THR A 279 2.98 -18.74 20.73
N SER A 280 3.63 -18.00 19.83
CA SER A 280 3.34 -16.59 19.60
C SER A 280 1.98 -16.49 18.90
N SER A 281 0.90 -16.35 19.67
CA SER A 281 -0.36 -15.86 19.13
C SER A 281 -0.17 -14.38 18.80
N PHE A 282 -0.38 -14.03 17.53
CA PHE A 282 -0.44 -12.64 17.09
C PHE A 282 -1.46 -11.89 17.95
N ALA A 283 -1.03 -10.84 18.66
CA ALA A 283 -1.98 -9.95 19.33
C ALA A 283 -2.83 -9.30 18.24
N GLU A 284 -4.13 -9.59 18.23
CA GLU A 284 -5.05 -9.07 17.24
C GLU A 284 -5.28 -7.57 17.47
N VAL A 285 -4.76 -6.73 16.58
CA VAL A 285 -5.07 -5.29 16.57
C VAL A 285 -6.35 -5.09 15.75
N ASN A 286 -7.38 -4.52 16.37
CA ASN A 286 -8.61 -4.13 15.69
C ASN A 286 -8.32 -2.89 14.81
N PRO A 287 -8.78 -2.84 13.55
CA PRO A 287 -8.51 -1.70 12.66
C PRO A 287 -8.89 -0.33 13.23
N ASP A 288 -10.01 -0.24 13.97
CA ASP A 288 -10.49 1.02 14.56
C ASP A 288 -9.62 1.54 15.71
N ASP A 289 -8.84 0.67 16.34
CA ASP A 289 -7.94 1.04 17.43
C ASP A 289 -6.54 1.43 16.92
N SER A 290 -6.31 1.39 15.59
CA SER A 290 -4.97 1.45 15.01
C SER A 290 -4.45 2.85 14.69
N TYR A 291 -5.29 3.87 14.64
CA TYR A 291 -4.95 5.21 14.09
C TYR A 291 -5.46 6.39 14.93
#